data_AF-A0A929HWY7-F1
#
_entry.id   AF-A0A929HWY7-F1
#
_cell.length_a   1.000
_cell.length_b   1.000
_cell.length_c   1.000
_cell.angle_alpha   90.00
_cell.angle_beta   90.00
_cell.angle_gamma   90.00
#
_symmetry.space_group_name_H-M   'P 1'
#
loop_
_entity.id
_entity.type
_entity.pdbx_description
1 polymer ?
#
loop_
_entity_poly.entity_id
_entity_poly.type
_entity_poly.pdbx_seq_one_letter_code
_entity_poly.pdbx_strand_id
1 'polypeptide(L)'
;MATIVVLGGGIGGLAAAFELKDEVGKGNDIVLVSDQDYFEFTPSNPWVAVKWRTPEAIQLDLAELLPKHGIRFVGKAAKKVQPQEHNLLLADDEVLAYDYLVIASGPRLAFDEIEGLGPDGFTHSVCKSSHAADVAKTIDDFCANPGPVIIGAAQGASCYGPAYEYTFILETELRRRKIRDQVPMVYVTPEPYIGHMGLDGVGDTKGLLESELRNRHIKWHTNTRIDKVEEGLMHITEVNEDGSDGASHELPFAHSMILPAFTGIDAVRDIEGLVNPRGFIIVDEHQRNPKYHNIYGVGVCVAIPPVAPTPLPVGVPKTGYMIESMVTATVGNIKLQLAGQELAEKATWNAFCLADFGDRGVAFMAVPQIPPRNTNWSGSGKWVHWAKIGFEKYYLRKMRQGKVEPFFEKFALRLMGVQKLKSSK
;
A
#
# COMPACT_ATOMS: atom_id res chain seq x y z
N MET A 1 -31.05 -11.26 -9.17
CA MET A 1 -30.23 -11.34 -7.95
C MET A 1 -28.88 -11.80 -8.41
N ALA A 2 -27.87 -10.93 -8.31
CA ALA A 2 -26.50 -11.23 -8.69
C ALA A 2 -25.64 -11.46 -7.43
N THR A 3 -24.65 -12.34 -7.53
CA THR A 3 -23.61 -12.56 -6.52
C THR A 3 -22.37 -11.77 -6.92
N ILE A 4 -21.96 -10.82 -6.08
CA ILE A 4 -20.79 -9.98 -6.31
C ILE A 4 -19.77 -10.33 -5.24
N VAL A 5 -18.65 -10.90 -5.68
CA VAL A 5 -17.56 -11.31 -4.79
C VAL A 5 -16.48 -10.23 -4.78
N VAL A 6 -16.05 -9.83 -3.59
CA VAL A 6 -14.90 -8.96 -3.35
C VAL A 6 -13.76 -9.81 -2.78
N LEU A 7 -12.65 -9.92 -3.51
CA LEU A 7 -11.48 -10.70 -3.10
C LEU A 7 -10.45 -9.78 -2.43
N GLY A 8 -10.40 -9.81 -1.10
CA GLY A 8 -9.44 -9.10 -0.25
C GLY A 8 -10.12 -8.25 0.83
N GLY A 9 -9.71 -8.39 2.10
CA GLY A 9 -10.24 -7.65 3.25
C GLY A 9 -9.53 -6.34 3.61
N GLY A 10 -8.71 -5.78 2.71
CA GLY A 10 -7.94 -4.55 2.96
C GLY A 10 -8.70 -3.24 2.66
N ILE A 11 -7.96 -2.12 2.56
CA ILE A 11 -8.50 -0.76 2.28
C ILE A 11 -9.46 -0.74 1.07
N GLY A 12 -9.06 -1.35 -0.05
CA GLY A 12 -9.88 -1.35 -1.26
C GLY A 12 -11.09 -2.28 -1.16
N GLY A 13 -10.90 -3.48 -0.61
CA GLY A 13 -11.97 -4.48 -0.58
C GLY A 13 -13.04 -4.21 0.47
N LEU A 14 -12.65 -3.74 1.66
CA LEU A 14 -13.63 -3.33 2.68
C LEU A 14 -14.45 -2.12 2.19
N ALA A 15 -13.79 -1.14 1.55
CA ALA A 15 -14.48 -0.03 0.90
C ALA A 15 -15.43 -0.50 -0.21
N ALA A 16 -14.98 -1.40 -1.09
CA ALA A 16 -15.81 -1.94 -2.17
C ALA A 16 -17.04 -2.69 -1.64
N ALA A 17 -16.88 -3.53 -0.61
CA ALA A 17 -17.99 -4.29 -0.06
C ALA A 17 -19.07 -3.38 0.54
N PHE A 18 -18.69 -2.34 1.28
CA PHE A 18 -19.65 -1.36 1.81
C PHE A 18 -20.30 -0.52 0.71
N GLU A 19 -19.53 0.06 -0.23
CA GLU A 19 -20.11 0.85 -1.32
C GLU A 19 -21.03 0.01 -2.23
N LEU A 20 -20.66 -1.24 -2.55
CA LEU A 20 -21.54 -2.16 -3.27
C LEU A 20 -22.84 -2.38 -2.51
N LYS A 21 -22.76 -2.65 -1.19
CA LYS A 21 -23.95 -2.91 -0.39
C LYS A 21 -24.93 -1.73 -0.40
N ASP A 22 -24.40 -0.51 -0.34
CA ASP A 22 -25.18 0.72 -0.38
C ASP A 22 -25.78 1.00 -1.77
N GLU A 23 -25.00 0.81 -2.84
CA GLU A 23 -25.35 1.30 -4.19
C GLU A 23 -26.11 0.29 -5.06
N VAL A 24 -25.81 -1.01 -4.95
CA VAL A 24 -26.46 -2.05 -5.77
C VAL A 24 -27.63 -2.74 -5.06
N GLY A 25 -27.90 -2.38 -3.80
CA GLY A 25 -29.14 -2.68 -3.09
C GLY A 25 -29.25 -4.08 -2.47
N LYS A 26 -30.32 -4.29 -1.69
CA LYS A 26 -30.57 -5.49 -0.85
C LYS A 26 -30.88 -6.77 -1.63
N GLY A 27 -31.14 -6.67 -2.94
CA GLY A 27 -31.53 -7.81 -3.78
C GLY A 27 -30.35 -8.56 -4.40
N ASN A 28 -29.11 -8.14 -4.14
CA ASN A 28 -27.88 -8.78 -4.59
C ASN A 28 -27.10 -9.31 -3.38
N ASP A 29 -26.39 -10.43 -3.58
CA ASP A 29 -25.53 -11.03 -2.56
C ASP A 29 -24.13 -10.44 -2.67
N ILE A 30 -23.63 -9.86 -1.59
CA ILE A 30 -22.28 -9.28 -1.52
C ILE A 30 -21.45 -10.17 -0.61
N VAL A 31 -20.38 -10.74 -1.15
CA VAL A 31 -19.51 -11.66 -0.44
C VAL A 31 -18.09 -11.10 -0.41
N LEU A 32 -17.52 -10.90 0.77
CA LEU A 32 -16.10 -10.57 0.92
C LEU A 32 -15.32 -11.83 1.30
N VAL A 33 -14.30 -12.14 0.50
CA VAL A 33 -13.38 -13.28 0.69
C VAL A 33 -12.02 -12.73 1.13
N SER A 34 -11.45 -13.25 2.22
CA SER A 34 -10.16 -12.80 2.74
C SER A 34 -9.39 -13.96 3.37
N ASP A 35 -8.07 -13.95 3.23
CA ASP A 35 -7.14 -14.85 3.92
C ASP A 35 -6.90 -14.45 5.38
N GLN A 36 -7.48 -13.33 5.81
CA GLN A 36 -7.43 -12.79 7.17
C GLN A 36 -8.85 -12.49 7.67
N ASP A 37 -9.07 -12.72 8.97
CA ASP A 37 -10.32 -12.47 9.70
C ASP A 37 -10.45 -11.02 10.20
N TYR A 38 -9.43 -10.19 9.99
CA TYR A 38 -9.44 -8.77 10.34
C TYR A 38 -9.09 -7.86 9.15
N PHE A 39 -9.61 -6.65 9.18
CA PHE A 39 -9.07 -5.51 8.46
C PHE A 39 -7.98 -4.88 9.30
N GLU A 40 -6.85 -4.52 8.69
CA GLU A 40 -5.81 -3.70 9.33
C GLU A 40 -5.66 -2.35 8.63
N PHE A 41 -5.52 -1.29 9.42
CA PHE A 41 -5.18 0.04 8.90
C PHE A 41 -3.67 0.12 8.63
N THR A 42 -3.25 -0.44 7.49
CA THR A 42 -1.86 -0.55 7.03
C THR A 42 -1.00 0.72 7.23
N PRO A 43 -1.50 1.96 7.03
CA PRO A 43 -0.68 3.17 7.23
C PRO A 43 -0.13 3.38 8.66
N SER A 44 -0.63 2.64 9.65
CA SER A 44 -0.18 2.70 11.04
C SER A 44 0.77 1.55 11.45
N ASN A 45 1.06 0.61 10.54
CA ASN A 45 2.03 -0.46 10.80
C ASN A 45 3.42 0.05 11.21
N PRO A 46 3.98 1.14 10.64
CA PRO A 46 5.24 1.71 11.14
C PRO A 46 5.19 2.10 12.62
N TRP A 47 4.07 2.65 13.09
CA TRP A 47 3.89 3.00 14.52
C TRP A 47 3.78 1.78 15.42
N VAL A 48 3.20 0.68 14.93
CA VAL A 48 3.17 -0.60 15.68
C VAL A 48 4.59 -1.11 15.90
N ALA A 49 5.44 -1.07 14.87
CA ALA A 49 6.80 -1.58 14.93
C ALA A 49 7.69 -0.87 15.98
N VAL A 50 7.39 0.37 16.36
CA VAL A 50 8.07 1.11 17.43
C VAL A 50 7.25 1.22 18.73
N LYS A 51 6.21 0.38 18.89
CA LYS A 51 5.30 0.34 20.06
C LYS A 51 4.51 1.63 20.34
N TRP A 52 4.31 2.49 19.34
CA TRP A 52 3.43 3.67 19.49
C TRP A 52 1.95 3.34 19.29
N ARG A 53 1.66 2.16 18.75
CA ARG A 53 0.34 1.53 18.65
C ARG A 53 0.46 0.04 18.98
N THR A 54 -0.64 -0.58 19.35
CA THR A 54 -0.78 -2.04 19.35
C THR A 54 -1.48 -2.48 18.07
N PRO A 55 -1.29 -3.73 17.61
CA PRO A 55 -2.02 -4.25 16.43
C PRO A 55 -3.54 -4.10 16.56
N GLU A 56 -4.10 -4.40 17.74
CA GLU A 56 -5.55 -4.38 17.99
C GLU A 56 -6.13 -2.97 17.86
N ALA A 57 -5.33 -1.93 18.16
CA ALA A 57 -5.77 -0.54 18.04
C ALA A 57 -6.05 -0.11 16.60
N ILE A 58 -5.48 -0.83 15.62
CA ILE A 58 -5.57 -0.52 14.19
C ILE A 58 -6.32 -1.59 13.38
N GLN A 59 -6.91 -2.57 14.05
CA GLN A 59 -7.63 -3.69 13.43
C GLN A 59 -9.16 -3.62 13.66
N LEU A 60 -9.91 -4.25 12.76
CA LEU A 60 -11.35 -4.48 12.86
C LEU A 60 -11.66 -5.93 12.51
N ASP A 61 -12.41 -6.64 13.36
CA ASP A 61 -12.85 -8.02 13.09
C ASP A 61 -13.87 -8.03 11.94
N LEU A 62 -13.54 -8.70 10.82
CA LEU A 62 -14.38 -8.77 9.63
C LEU A 62 -15.55 -9.74 9.79
N ALA A 63 -15.35 -10.83 10.54
CA ALA A 63 -16.38 -11.82 10.81
C ALA A 63 -17.50 -11.25 11.68
N GLU A 64 -17.17 -10.32 12.58
CA GLU A 64 -18.15 -9.59 13.39
C GLU A 64 -18.74 -8.38 12.63
N LEU A 65 -17.91 -7.63 11.88
CA LEU A 65 -18.30 -6.37 11.26
C LEU A 65 -19.22 -6.56 10.04
N LEU A 66 -18.84 -7.43 9.10
CA LEU A 66 -19.51 -7.53 7.80
C LEU A 66 -20.97 -8.01 7.88
N PRO A 67 -21.31 -9.04 8.70
CA PRO A 67 -22.70 -9.50 8.82
C PRO A 67 -23.64 -8.43 9.37
N LYS A 68 -23.17 -7.52 10.24
CA LYS A 68 -23.97 -6.40 10.77
C LYS A 68 -24.42 -5.44 9.68
N HIS A 69 -23.69 -5.39 8.56
CA HIS A 69 -24.00 -4.59 7.38
C HIS A 69 -24.62 -5.44 6.25
N GLY A 70 -24.96 -6.70 6.51
CA GLY A 70 -25.59 -7.60 5.54
C GLY A 70 -24.65 -8.02 4.41
N ILE A 71 -23.34 -8.09 4.67
CA ILE A 71 -22.32 -8.59 3.76
C ILE A 71 -21.89 -9.96 4.28
N ARG A 72 -21.88 -10.97 3.41
CA ARG A 72 -21.38 -12.30 3.75
C ARG A 72 -19.86 -12.26 3.83
N PHE A 73 -19.29 -12.80 4.90
CA PHE A 73 -17.84 -12.96 5.03
C PHE A 73 -17.42 -14.41 4.80
N VAL A 74 -16.35 -14.60 4.05
CA VAL A 74 -15.67 -15.88 3.84
C VAL A 74 -14.20 -15.69 4.24
N GLY A 75 -13.88 -16.05 5.49
CA GLY A 75 -12.52 -16.02 6.04
C GLY A 75 -11.70 -17.21 5.57
N LYS A 76 -11.53 -17.35 4.26
CA LYS A 76 -10.72 -18.39 3.61
C LYS A 76 -9.90 -17.74 2.50
N ALA A 77 -8.63 -18.12 2.40
CA ALA A 77 -7.80 -17.70 1.28
C ALA A 77 -8.37 -18.25 -0.04
N ALA A 78 -8.32 -17.43 -1.10
CA ALA A 78 -8.56 -17.92 -2.45
C ALA A 78 -7.32 -18.67 -2.93
N LYS A 79 -7.50 -19.92 -3.36
CA LYS A 79 -6.46 -20.75 -3.97
C LYS A 79 -6.27 -20.40 -5.44
N LYS A 80 -7.37 -20.17 -6.19
CA LYS A 80 -7.31 -19.77 -7.60
C LYS A 80 -8.58 -19.02 -8.02
N VAL A 81 -8.42 -17.97 -8.81
CA VAL A 81 -9.51 -17.38 -9.60
C VAL A 81 -9.69 -18.20 -10.88
N GLN A 82 -10.92 -18.59 -11.19
CA GLN A 82 -11.27 -19.36 -12.38
C GLN A 82 -12.21 -18.52 -13.26
N PRO A 83 -11.64 -17.63 -14.10
CA PRO A 83 -12.43 -16.62 -14.80
C PRO A 83 -13.38 -17.20 -15.86
N GLN A 84 -13.17 -18.42 -16.35
CA GLN A 84 -14.04 -18.99 -17.41
C GLN A 84 -15.25 -19.68 -16.82
N GLU A 85 -15.09 -20.18 -15.60
CA GLU A 85 -16.09 -20.87 -14.80
C GLU A 85 -16.81 -19.92 -13.85
N HIS A 86 -16.44 -18.63 -13.86
CA HIS A 86 -16.97 -17.56 -13.01
C HIS A 86 -16.99 -17.93 -11.52
N ASN A 87 -15.87 -18.46 -11.01
CA ASN A 87 -15.79 -18.85 -9.61
C ASN A 87 -14.39 -18.69 -9.01
N LEU A 88 -14.34 -18.79 -7.68
CA LEU A 88 -13.13 -18.91 -6.89
C LEU A 88 -13.02 -20.34 -6.36
N LEU A 89 -11.85 -20.95 -6.51
CA LEU A 89 -11.45 -22.10 -5.73
C LEU A 89 -10.85 -21.61 -4.42
N LEU A 90 -11.44 -21.98 -3.29
CA LEU A 90 -10.97 -21.62 -1.95
C LEU A 90 -9.90 -22.60 -1.46
N ALA A 91 -9.19 -22.24 -0.39
CA ALA A 91 -8.10 -23.03 0.17
C ALA A 91 -8.51 -24.44 0.64
N ASP A 92 -9.79 -24.62 0.98
CA ASP A 92 -10.39 -25.91 1.37
C ASP A 92 -11.11 -26.62 0.22
N ASP A 93 -10.81 -26.22 -1.02
CA ASP A 93 -11.38 -26.74 -2.25
C ASP A 93 -12.89 -26.50 -2.43
N GLU A 94 -13.51 -25.68 -1.58
CA GLU A 94 -14.85 -25.15 -1.83
C GLU A 94 -14.84 -24.21 -3.05
N VAL A 95 -15.88 -24.29 -3.87
CA VAL A 95 -16.07 -23.41 -5.04
C VAL A 95 -17.11 -22.34 -4.72
N LEU A 96 -16.71 -21.08 -4.88
CA LEU A 96 -17.58 -19.92 -4.71
C LEU A 96 -17.84 -19.25 -6.07
N ALA A 97 -19.04 -19.42 -6.61
CA ALA A 97 -19.46 -18.79 -7.85
C ALA A 97 -19.72 -17.28 -7.69
N TYR A 98 -19.55 -16.53 -8.77
CA TYR A 98 -19.84 -15.11 -8.83
C TYR A 98 -20.46 -14.71 -10.17
N ASP A 99 -21.30 -13.68 -10.17
CA ASP A 99 -21.69 -12.97 -11.38
C ASP A 99 -20.68 -11.86 -11.71
N TYR A 100 -20.16 -11.19 -10.67
CA TYR A 100 -19.10 -10.19 -10.76
C TYR A 100 -18.02 -10.42 -9.70
N LEU A 101 -16.76 -10.19 -10.06
CA LEU A 101 -15.61 -10.29 -9.17
C LEU A 101 -14.86 -8.95 -9.08
N VAL A 102 -14.71 -8.41 -7.89
CA VAL A 102 -13.84 -7.25 -7.60
C VAL A 102 -12.57 -7.77 -6.92
N ILE A 103 -11.46 -7.76 -7.63
CA ILE A 103 -10.15 -8.15 -7.09
C ILE A 103 -9.54 -6.94 -6.37
N ALA A 104 -9.41 -7.07 -5.05
CA ALA A 104 -8.87 -6.06 -4.13
C ALA A 104 -7.80 -6.67 -3.21
N SER A 105 -7.05 -7.65 -3.72
CA SER A 105 -6.17 -8.54 -2.93
C SER A 105 -4.94 -7.86 -2.33
N GLY A 106 -4.66 -6.61 -2.72
CA GLY A 106 -3.38 -5.98 -2.40
C GLY A 106 -2.20 -6.69 -3.07
N PRO A 107 -0.98 -6.52 -2.54
CA PRO A 107 0.24 -7.11 -3.10
C PRO A 107 0.61 -8.45 -2.45
N ARG A 108 1.24 -9.33 -3.23
CA ARG A 108 2.19 -10.31 -2.69
C ARG A 108 3.53 -9.60 -2.43
N LEU A 109 4.10 -9.84 -1.25
CA LEU A 109 5.39 -9.27 -0.84
C LEU A 109 6.50 -10.18 -1.35
N ALA A 110 7.23 -9.72 -2.37
CA ALA A 110 8.21 -10.54 -3.10
C ALA A 110 9.59 -10.54 -2.42
N PHE A 111 9.62 -10.99 -1.16
CA PHE A 111 10.88 -11.14 -0.41
C PHE A 111 11.80 -12.18 -1.06
N ASP A 112 11.21 -13.21 -1.66
CA ASP A 112 11.87 -14.30 -2.38
C ASP A 112 12.69 -13.86 -3.61
N GLU A 113 12.51 -12.63 -4.10
CA GLU A 113 13.30 -12.11 -5.22
C GLU A 113 14.75 -11.75 -4.82
N ILE A 114 15.05 -11.66 -3.51
CA ILE A 114 16.38 -11.32 -2.98
C ILE A 114 16.73 -12.27 -1.84
N GLU A 115 17.87 -12.97 -1.97
CA GLU A 115 18.32 -13.93 -0.96
C GLU A 115 18.46 -13.28 0.42
N GLY A 116 17.87 -13.91 1.44
CA GLY A 116 17.92 -13.46 2.83
C GLY A 116 17.08 -12.21 3.15
N LEU A 117 16.33 -11.67 2.19
CA LEU A 117 15.44 -10.53 2.45
C LEU A 117 14.14 -10.99 3.16
N GLY A 118 13.61 -10.10 4.00
CA GLY A 118 12.28 -10.22 4.58
C GLY A 118 12.24 -10.93 5.93
N PRO A 119 11.04 -10.99 6.57
CA PRO A 119 10.87 -11.46 7.94
C PRO A 119 11.30 -12.91 8.19
N ASP A 120 11.26 -13.76 7.16
CA ASP A 120 11.75 -15.15 7.22
C ASP A 120 13.26 -15.26 6.92
N GLY A 121 13.90 -14.15 6.55
CA GLY A 121 15.34 -14.00 6.36
C GLY A 121 15.95 -13.14 7.47
N PHE A 122 16.72 -12.10 7.09
CA PHE A 122 17.51 -11.29 8.02
C PHE A 122 17.04 -9.83 8.15
N THR A 123 15.92 -9.45 7.53
CA THR A 123 15.41 -8.07 7.58
C THR A 123 13.95 -8.00 7.99
N HIS A 124 13.55 -6.96 8.70
CA HIS A 124 12.15 -6.76 9.03
C HIS A 124 11.35 -6.09 7.91
N SER A 125 10.02 -6.10 8.07
CA SER A 125 9.06 -5.41 7.22
C SER A 125 7.97 -4.76 8.07
N VAL A 126 7.37 -3.68 7.56
CA VAL A 126 6.18 -3.04 8.15
C VAL A 126 4.98 -3.06 7.19
N CYS A 127 5.00 -3.93 6.18
CA CYS A 127 3.92 -4.02 5.19
C CYS A 127 2.63 -4.66 5.74
N LYS A 128 2.73 -5.51 6.77
CA LYS A 128 1.61 -6.16 7.46
C LYS A 128 1.67 -5.87 8.96
N SER A 129 0.53 -5.87 9.64
CA SER A 129 0.51 -5.70 11.11
C SER A 129 1.25 -6.82 11.83
N SER A 130 1.23 -8.05 11.31
CA SER A 130 2.02 -9.16 11.86
C SER A 130 3.53 -8.89 11.79
N HIS A 131 4.04 -8.46 10.64
CA HIS A 131 5.46 -8.13 10.49
C HIS A 131 5.87 -6.98 11.42
N ALA A 132 5.04 -5.94 11.51
CA ALA A 132 5.28 -4.83 12.44
C ALA A 132 5.24 -5.29 13.91
N ALA A 133 4.34 -6.22 14.26
CA ALA A 133 4.30 -6.80 15.60
C ALA A 133 5.55 -7.63 15.92
N ASP A 134 6.12 -8.33 14.93
CA ASP A 134 7.39 -9.06 15.10
C ASP A 134 8.55 -8.11 15.38
N VAL A 135 8.62 -6.96 14.69
CA VAL A 135 9.57 -5.90 15.02
C VAL A 135 9.37 -5.37 16.44
N ALA A 136 8.11 -5.16 16.83
CA ALA A 136 7.80 -4.67 18.17
C ALA A 136 8.27 -5.66 19.26
N LYS A 137 8.36 -6.96 18.99
CA LYS A 137 8.88 -7.94 19.96
C LYS A 137 10.37 -7.74 20.23
N THR A 138 11.16 -7.39 19.21
CA THR A 138 12.63 -7.32 19.29
C THR A 138 13.18 -5.90 19.51
N ILE A 139 12.36 -4.85 19.32
CA ILE A 139 12.84 -3.46 19.35
C ILE A 139 13.46 -3.04 20.69
N ASP A 140 12.96 -3.59 21.81
CA ASP A 140 13.52 -3.27 23.14
C ASP A 140 14.88 -3.94 23.36
N ASP A 141 15.08 -5.16 22.84
CA ASP A 141 16.37 -5.86 22.89
C ASP A 141 17.43 -5.14 22.05
N PHE A 142 17.04 -4.65 20.87
CA PHE A 142 17.89 -3.76 20.06
C PHE A 142 18.22 -2.46 20.81
N CYS A 143 17.25 -1.84 21.47
CA CYS A 143 17.50 -0.62 22.24
C CYS A 143 18.38 -0.86 23.47
N ALA A 144 18.38 -2.06 24.04
CA ALA A 144 19.28 -2.46 25.11
C ALA A 144 20.71 -2.72 24.61
N ASN A 145 20.86 -3.14 23.34
CA ASN A 145 22.14 -3.43 22.69
C ASN A 145 22.25 -2.69 21.34
N PRO A 146 22.37 -1.35 21.35
CA PRO A 146 22.31 -0.56 20.14
C PRO A 146 23.46 -0.89 19.18
N GLY A 147 23.15 -0.87 17.89
CA GLY A 147 24.11 -1.09 16.81
C GLY A 147 23.66 -0.42 15.51
N PRO A 148 24.35 -0.64 14.39
CA PRO A 148 24.02 0.00 13.12
C PRO A 148 22.62 -0.39 12.62
N VAL A 149 21.95 0.54 11.94
CA VAL A 149 20.61 0.35 11.38
C VAL A 149 20.62 0.60 9.87
N ILE A 150 19.96 -0.28 9.13
CA ILE A 150 19.69 -0.10 7.69
C ILE A 150 18.19 -0.11 7.45
N ILE A 151 17.65 0.99 6.90
CA ILE A 151 16.25 1.08 6.52
C ILE A 151 16.15 1.43 5.05
N GLY A 152 15.13 0.98 4.34
CA GLY A 152 15.07 1.23 2.93
C GLY A 152 13.96 0.55 2.15
N ALA A 153 14.16 0.50 0.85
CA ALA A 153 13.35 -0.23 -0.10
C ALA A 153 14.27 -1.01 -1.05
N ALA A 154 13.83 -2.18 -1.48
CA ALA A 154 14.51 -2.98 -2.49
C ALA A 154 14.09 -2.58 -3.90
N GLN A 155 14.89 -2.95 -4.90
CA GLN A 155 14.53 -2.82 -6.32
C GLN A 155 13.16 -3.42 -6.60
N GLY A 156 12.33 -2.73 -7.39
CA GLY A 156 10.97 -3.11 -7.72
C GLY A 156 9.91 -2.69 -6.68
N ALA A 157 10.31 -2.15 -5.53
CA ALA A 157 9.38 -1.58 -4.57
C ALA A 157 8.52 -0.47 -5.20
N SER A 158 7.32 -0.28 -4.68
CA SER A 158 6.41 0.79 -5.15
C SER A 158 5.84 1.65 -4.03
N CYS A 159 6.21 1.41 -2.77
CA CYS A 159 5.64 2.08 -1.61
C CYS A 159 6.75 2.69 -0.74
N TYR A 160 7.34 3.79 -1.17
CA TYR A 160 8.54 4.37 -0.53
C TYR A 160 8.24 5.16 0.74
N GLY A 161 7.05 5.75 0.84
CA GLY A 161 6.66 6.59 1.99
C GLY A 161 6.86 5.92 3.36
N PRO A 162 6.40 4.68 3.57
CA PRO A 162 6.61 3.98 4.83
C PRO A 162 8.08 3.69 5.17
N ALA A 163 9.00 3.60 4.19
CA ALA A 163 10.43 3.42 4.47
C ALA A 163 11.02 4.71 5.07
N TYR A 164 10.73 5.86 4.45
CA TYR A 164 11.07 7.16 5.02
C TYR A 164 10.41 7.35 6.40
N GLU A 165 9.12 7.04 6.52
CA GLU A 165 8.38 7.13 7.76
C GLU A 165 9.04 6.32 8.88
N TYR A 166 9.28 5.02 8.63
CA TYR A 166 9.88 4.13 9.61
C TYR A 166 11.29 4.58 10.02
N THR A 167 12.07 5.09 9.06
CA THR A 167 13.39 5.70 9.33
C THR A 167 13.28 6.81 10.37
N PHE A 168 12.36 7.75 10.16
CA PHE A 168 12.27 8.92 11.02
C PHE A 168 11.60 8.63 12.37
N ILE A 169 10.60 7.75 12.43
CA ILE A 169 9.98 7.39 13.72
C ILE A 169 10.94 6.58 14.58
N LEU A 170 11.73 5.66 14.00
CA LEU A 170 12.75 4.93 14.76
C LEU A 170 13.80 5.91 15.29
N GLU A 171 14.28 6.82 14.45
CA GLU A 171 15.24 7.85 14.86
C GLU A 171 14.72 8.72 16.02
N THR A 172 13.45 9.14 15.93
CA THR A 172 12.75 9.86 17.00
C THR A 172 12.64 9.02 18.28
N GLU A 173 12.32 7.74 18.18
CA GLU A 173 12.24 6.84 19.33
C GLU A 173 13.61 6.65 20.00
N LEU A 174 14.68 6.48 19.22
CA LEU A 174 16.06 6.40 19.73
C LEU A 174 16.48 7.69 20.45
N ARG A 175 16.05 8.87 19.97
CA ARG A 175 16.25 10.13 20.68
C ARG A 175 15.46 10.21 21.97
N ARG A 176 14.20 9.75 21.99
CA ARG A 176 13.38 9.71 23.22
C ARG A 176 14.01 8.81 24.28
N ARG A 177 14.57 7.68 23.85
CA ARG A 177 15.33 6.75 24.69
C ARG A 177 16.74 7.23 25.04
N LYS A 178 17.21 8.34 24.44
CA LYS A 178 18.54 8.94 24.64
C LYS A 178 19.70 8.02 24.28
N ILE A 179 19.54 7.21 23.23
CA ILE A 179 20.56 6.27 22.71
C ILE A 179 20.91 6.50 21.24
N ARG A 180 20.34 7.54 20.60
CA ARG A 180 20.53 7.82 19.17
C ARG A 180 22.00 8.01 18.78
N ASP A 181 22.83 8.52 19.68
CA ASP A 181 24.27 8.71 19.49
C ASP A 181 25.06 7.40 19.35
N GLN A 182 24.48 6.27 19.78
CA GLN A 182 25.08 4.93 19.70
C GLN A 182 24.65 4.15 18.44
N VAL A 183 23.77 4.73 17.61
CA VAL A 183 23.12 4.02 16.49
C VAL A 183 23.44 4.70 15.15
N PRO A 184 24.46 4.25 14.40
CA PRO A 184 24.65 4.67 13.01
C PRO A 184 23.43 4.26 12.17
N MET A 185 22.89 5.16 11.34
CA MET A 185 21.73 4.86 10.50
C MET A 185 22.05 5.13 9.02
N VAL A 186 21.68 4.18 8.16
CA VAL A 186 21.81 4.28 6.70
C VAL A 186 20.45 4.02 6.05
N TYR A 187 20.10 4.83 5.06
CA TYR A 187 18.93 4.65 4.21
C TYR A 187 19.33 4.11 2.83
N VAL A 188 18.80 2.96 2.41
CA VAL A 188 19.12 2.36 1.10
C VAL A 188 17.88 2.36 0.21
N THR A 189 18.00 2.83 -1.03
CA THR A 189 16.86 2.86 -1.96
C THR A 189 17.28 2.68 -3.43
N PRO A 190 16.45 2.01 -4.26
CA PRO A 190 16.63 1.99 -5.70
C PRO A 190 16.24 3.31 -6.35
N GLU A 191 15.62 4.23 -5.61
CA GLU A 191 15.22 5.54 -6.15
C GLU A 191 16.44 6.31 -6.70
N PRO A 192 16.31 6.98 -7.85
CA PRO A 192 17.42 7.73 -8.45
C PRO A 192 17.85 8.95 -7.64
N TYR A 193 16.98 9.42 -6.76
CA TYR A 193 17.26 10.44 -5.77
C TYR A 193 16.29 10.29 -4.60
N ILE A 194 16.66 10.81 -3.43
CA ILE A 194 15.80 10.80 -2.25
C ILE A 194 14.49 11.54 -2.54
N GLY A 195 13.35 10.91 -2.26
CA GLY A 195 12.05 11.53 -2.45
C GLY A 195 11.53 11.49 -3.89
N HIS A 196 12.04 10.58 -4.73
CA HIS A 196 11.48 10.26 -6.04
C HIS A 196 10.07 9.63 -5.90
N MET A 197 9.86 8.82 -4.86
CA MET A 197 8.58 8.23 -4.44
C MET A 197 7.89 7.34 -5.49
N GLY A 198 8.59 6.98 -6.57
CA GLY A 198 8.02 6.29 -7.73
C GLY A 198 7.12 7.17 -8.59
N LEU A 199 7.22 8.49 -8.43
CA LEU A 199 6.36 9.50 -9.05
C LEU A 199 7.14 10.64 -9.70
N ASP A 200 8.47 10.51 -9.83
CA ASP A 200 9.37 11.59 -10.20
C ASP A 200 9.21 12.82 -9.28
N GLY A 201 9.10 12.56 -7.97
CA GLY A 201 8.90 13.58 -6.96
C GLY A 201 7.50 14.17 -6.93
N VAL A 202 7.13 14.76 -5.79
CA VAL A 202 5.88 15.50 -5.60
C VAL A 202 6.18 16.79 -4.85
N GLY A 203 6.01 17.94 -5.48
CA GLY A 203 6.50 19.21 -4.94
C GLY A 203 8.01 19.19 -4.72
N ASP A 204 8.47 19.54 -3.51
CA ASP A 204 9.88 19.51 -3.11
C ASP A 204 10.20 18.32 -2.18
N THR A 205 9.62 17.14 -2.45
CA THR A 205 9.93 15.92 -1.67
C THR A 205 11.43 15.64 -1.62
N LYS A 206 12.17 15.95 -2.70
CA LYS A 206 13.64 15.82 -2.74
C LYS A 206 14.32 16.69 -1.68
N GLY A 207 14.13 18.02 -1.75
CA GLY A 207 14.77 18.95 -0.81
C GLY A 207 14.35 18.70 0.63
N LEU A 208 13.05 18.43 0.86
CA LEU A 208 12.51 18.17 2.19
C LEU A 208 13.09 16.91 2.83
N LEU A 209 13.07 15.77 2.13
CA LEU A 209 13.52 14.50 2.69
C LEU A 209 15.05 14.44 2.84
N GLU A 210 15.81 14.99 1.89
CA GLU A 210 17.26 15.11 2.06
C GLU A 210 17.63 16.01 3.26
N SER A 211 16.90 17.11 3.46
CA SER A 211 17.11 17.98 4.62
C SER A 211 16.84 17.24 5.94
N GLU A 212 15.76 16.47 6.02
CA GLU A 212 15.45 15.66 7.22
C GLU A 212 16.50 14.57 7.49
N LEU A 213 16.95 13.85 6.46
CA LEU A 213 18.02 12.85 6.61
C LEU A 213 19.31 13.49 7.14
N ARG A 214 19.74 14.63 6.57
CA ARG A 214 20.93 15.37 7.04
C ARG A 214 20.77 15.86 8.48
N ASN A 215 19.64 16.49 8.80
CA ASN A 215 19.36 17.03 10.15
C ASN A 215 19.34 15.94 11.23
N ARG A 216 19.03 14.70 10.85
CA ARG A 216 18.98 13.54 11.74
C ARG A 216 20.22 12.65 11.64
N HIS A 217 21.28 13.10 10.94
CA HIS A 217 22.53 12.38 10.74
C HIS A 217 22.33 10.95 10.20
N ILE A 218 21.43 10.80 9.23
CA ILE A 218 21.20 9.55 8.52
C ILE A 218 21.94 9.64 7.19
N LYS A 219 22.82 8.68 6.91
CA LYS A 219 23.47 8.54 5.59
C LYS A 219 22.54 7.84 4.62
N TRP A 220 22.76 7.94 3.31
CA TRP A 220 21.92 7.22 2.35
C TRP A 220 22.69 6.79 1.11
N HIS A 221 22.15 5.75 0.45
CA HIS A 221 22.53 5.27 -0.87
C HIS A 221 21.30 5.26 -1.78
N THR A 222 21.40 5.92 -2.94
CA THR A 222 20.38 6.00 -4.00
C THR A 222 20.87 5.24 -5.23
N ASN A 223 20.00 4.95 -6.20
CA ASN A 223 20.33 4.06 -7.33
C ASN A 223 21.01 2.77 -6.84
N THR A 224 20.57 2.20 -5.73
CA THR A 224 21.27 1.10 -5.08
C THR A 224 20.42 -0.15 -5.09
N ARG A 225 21.01 -1.25 -5.57
CA ARG A 225 20.44 -2.59 -5.56
C ARG A 225 20.87 -3.31 -4.29
N ILE A 226 19.95 -4.06 -3.69
CA ILE A 226 20.29 -5.02 -2.63
C ILE A 226 20.51 -6.37 -3.33
N ASP A 227 21.73 -6.87 -3.26
CA ASP A 227 22.12 -8.11 -3.96
C ASP A 227 21.72 -9.35 -3.15
N LYS A 228 22.04 -9.34 -1.84
CA LYS A 228 21.61 -10.35 -0.85
C LYS A 228 21.73 -9.78 0.56
N VAL A 229 21.11 -10.47 1.52
CA VAL A 229 21.23 -10.18 2.95
C VAL A 229 21.66 -11.44 3.68
N GLU A 230 22.61 -11.30 4.59
CA GLU A 230 23.07 -12.34 5.51
C GLU A 230 22.86 -11.86 6.96
N GLU A 231 23.13 -12.73 7.93
CA GLU A 231 23.01 -12.36 9.34
C GLU A 231 23.91 -11.16 9.68
N GLY A 232 23.26 -10.03 9.98
CA GLY A 232 23.93 -8.79 10.37
C GLY A 232 24.73 -8.11 9.25
N LEU A 233 24.58 -8.51 7.98
CA LEU A 233 25.31 -7.94 6.85
C LEU A 233 24.43 -7.81 5.61
N MET A 234 24.38 -6.62 5.00
CA MET A 234 23.67 -6.36 3.76
C MET A 234 24.65 -6.06 2.63
N HIS A 235 24.53 -6.79 1.53
CA HIS A 235 25.35 -6.60 0.32
C HIS A 235 24.59 -5.71 -0.66
N ILE A 236 25.18 -4.57 -1.01
CA ILE A 236 24.57 -3.60 -1.92
C ILE A 236 25.52 -3.25 -3.07
N THR A 237 24.94 -2.89 -4.21
CA THR A 237 25.66 -2.39 -5.38
C THR A 237 24.98 -1.12 -5.88
N GLU A 238 25.73 -0.03 -5.96
CA GLU A 238 25.30 1.20 -6.62
C GLU A 238 25.23 0.96 -8.13
N VAL A 239 24.25 1.56 -8.80
CA VAL A 239 23.98 1.38 -10.23
C VAL A 239 24.08 2.72 -10.92
N ASN A 240 24.86 2.78 -11.99
CA ASN A 240 25.05 3.97 -12.79
C ASN A 240 23.80 4.28 -13.62
N GLU A 241 23.70 5.49 -14.17
CA GLU A 241 22.53 5.91 -14.97
C GLU A 241 22.29 5.05 -16.22
N ASP A 242 23.34 4.44 -16.76
CA ASP A 242 23.27 3.51 -17.90
C ASP A 242 22.87 2.07 -17.51
N GLY A 243 22.62 1.83 -16.23
CA GLY A 243 22.27 0.52 -15.67
C GLY A 243 23.46 -0.39 -15.39
N SER A 244 24.70 0.07 -15.60
CA SER A 244 25.90 -0.69 -15.24
C SER A 244 26.15 -0.67 -13.73
N ASP A 245 26.76 -1.74 -13.22
CA ASP A 245 27.16 -1.82 -11.82
C ASP A 245 28.29 -0.83 -11.51
N GLY A 246 28.12 -0.09 -10.41
CA GLY A 246 29.07 0.83 -9.83
C GLY A 246 29.80 0.21 -8.64
N ALA A 247 29.89 0.94 -7.53
CA ALA A 247 30.57 0.46 -6.32
C ALA A 247 29.69 -0.53 -5.54
N SER A 248 30.30 -1.62 -5.05
CA SER A 248 29.66 -2.55 -4.11
C SER A 248 30.11 -2.26 -2.68
N HIS A 249 29.19 -2.47 -1.74
CA HIS A 249 29.42 -2.24 -0.32
C HIS A 249 28.83 -3.36 0.53
N GLU A 250 29.51 -3.67 1.63
CA GLU A 250 28.99 -4.52 2.70
C GLU A 250 28.63 -3.62 3.89
N LEU A 251 27.35 -3.61 4.26
CA LEU A 251 26.83 -2.77 5.33
C LEU A 251 26.44 -3.64 6.54
N PRO A 252 27.18 -3.57 7.66
CA PRO A 252 26.79 -4.29 8.87
C PRO A 252 25.56 -3.65 9.51
N PHE A 253 24.69 -4.47 10.10
CA PHE A 253 23.50 -4.00 10.83
C PHE A 253 23.18 -4.87 12.04
N ALA A 254 22.63 -4.24 13.07
CA ALA A 254 21.99 -4.89 14.22
C ALA A 254 20.45 -4.85 14.09
N HIS A 255 19.91 -3.93 13.29
CA HIS A 255 18.49 -3.87 12.96
C HIS A 255 18.30 -3.42 11.51
N SER A 256 17.39 -4.06 10.78
CA SER A 256 17.07 -3.65 9.42
C SER A 256 15.59 -3.73 9.11
N MET A 257 15.09 -2.83 8.26
CA MET A 257 13.72 -2.85 7.73
C MET A 257 13.73 -2.46 6.27
N ILE A 258 13.36 -3.39 5.39
CA ILE A 258 13.37 -3.17 3.94
C ILE A 258 11.99 -3.45 3.36
N LEU A 259 11.48 -2.50 2.59
CA LEU A 259 10.26 -2.69 1.82
C LEU A 259 10.56 -3.48 0.54
N PRO A 260 9.88 -4.61 0.28
CA PRO A 260 10.16 -5.46 -0.87
C PRO A 260 9.48 -4.93 -2.15
N ALA A 261 9.82 -5.55 -3.27
CA ALA A 261 9.00 -5.47 -4.47
C ALA A 261 7.60 -6.06 -4.21
N PHE A 262 6.61 -5.54 -4.95
CA PHE A 262 5.25 -6.07 -4.94
C PHE A 262 4.96 -6.84 -6.23
N THR A 263 4.21 -7.91 -6.11
CA THR A 263 3.72 -8.72 -7.25
C THR A 263 2.24 -9.07 -7.05
N GLY A 264 1.63 -9.69 -8.07
CA GLY A 264 0.31 -10.32 -7.93
C GLY A 264 0.31 -11.51 -6.98
N ILE A 265 -0.82 -11.76 -6.33
CA ILE A 265 -0.99 -12.93 -5.45
C ILE A 265 -1.09 -14.23 -6.27
N ASP A 266 -0.77 -15.35 -5.62
CA ASP A 266 -0.76 -16.67 -6.25
C ASP A 266 -2.10 -17.09 -6.86
N ALA A 267 -3.21 -16.62 -6.29
CA ALA A 267 -4.55 -16.92 -6.78
C ALA A 267 -4.85 -16.34 -8.18
N VAL A 268 -4.12 -15.30 -8.61
CA VAL A 268 -4.35 -14.58 -9.87
C VAL A 268 -3.14 -14.54 -10.79
N ARG A 269 -1.93 -14.63 -10.24
CA ARG A 269 -0.71 -14.66 -11.04
C ARG A 269 -0.76 -15.89 -11.95
N ASP A 270 -0.33 -15.74 -13.19
CA ASP A 270 -0.39 -16.76 -14.26
C ASP A 270 -1.74 -16.91 -14.99
N ILE A 271 -2.76 -16.07 -14.70
CA ILE A 271 -4.02 -16.10 -15.46
C ILE A 271 -3.91 -15.22 -16.71
N GLU A 272 -3.81 -15.86 -17.88
CA GLU A 272 -3.64 -15.19 -19.17
C GLU A 272 -4.77 -14.18 -19.47
N GLY A 273 -4.37 -12.94 -19.74
CA GLY A 273 -5.25 -11.81 -20.04
C GLY A 273 -5.96 -11.20 -18.82
N LEU A 274 -5.84 -11.80 -17.64
CA LEU A 274 -6.22 -11.16 -16.38
C LEU A 274 -5.08 -10.27 -15.86
N VAL A 275 -3.85 -10.77 -15.92
CA VAL A 275 -2.68 -10.14 -15.28
C VAL A 275 -1.57 -9.81 -16.26
N ASN A 276 -0.73 -8.84 -15.89
CA ASN A 276 0.54 -8.56 -16.56
C ASN A 276 1.64 -9.55 -16.13
N PRO A 277 2.87 -9.51 -16.69
CA PRO A 277 3.94 -10.44 -16.34
C PRO A 277 4.39 -10.43 -14.86
N ARG A 278 4.09 -9.35 -14.11
CA ARG A 278 4.36 -9.25 -12.66
C ARG A 278 3.16 -9.71 -11.81
N GLY A 279 2.09 -10.21 -12.43
CA GLY A 279 0.88 -10.70 -11.77
C GLY A 279 -0.13 -9.61 -11.40
N PHE A 280 0.08 -8.34 -11.79
CA PHE A 280 -0.88 -7.27 -11.51
C PHE A 280 -2.07 -7.33 -12.47
N ILE A 281 -3.29 -7.10 -11.95
CA ILE A 281 -4.54 -7.11 -12.71
C ILE A 281 -4.52 -6.02 -13.78
N ILE A 282 -4.73 -6.41 -15.03
CA ILE A 282 -4.90 -5.49 -16.16
C ILE A 282 -6.33 -4.95 -16.12
N VAL A 283 -6.48 -3.63 -16.15
CA VAL A 283 -7.77 -2.95 -16.17
C VAL A 283 -7.81 -1.87 -17.25
N ASP A 284 -9.01 -1.60 -17.77
CA ASP A 284 -9.31 -0.42 -18.57
C ASP A 284 -9.58 0.81 -17.69
N GLU A 285 -9.95 1.94 -18.31
CA GLU A 285 -10.25 3.20 -17.61
C GLU A 285 -11.49 3.14 -16.70
N HIS A 286 -12.28 2.07 -16.81
CA HIS A 286 -13.48 1.79 -16.01
C HIS A 286 -13.21 0.78 -14.89
N GLN A 287 -11.93 0.48 -14.63
CA GLN A 287 -11.46 -0.51 -13.65
C GLN A 287 -11.82 -1.97 -14.00
N ARG A 288 -12.33 -2.22 -15.21
CA ARG A 288 -12.76 -3.54 -15.68
C ARG A 288 -11.62 -4.24 -16.41
N ASN A 289 -11.51 -5.55 -16.28
CA ASN A 289 -10.56 -6.31 -17.08
C ASN A 289 -10.99 -6.35 -18.57
N PRO A 290 -10.10 -6.08 -19.53
CA PRO A 290 -10.46 -6.07 -20.96
C PRO A 290 -10.80 -7.43 -21.57
N LYS A 291 -10.43 -8.55 -20.93
CA LYS A 291 -10.73 -9.91 -21.41
C LYS A 291 -11.93 -10.52 -20.69
N TYR A 292 -11.99 -10.35 -19.38
CA TYR A 292 -13.02 -10.88 -18.49
C TYR A 292 -13.90 -9.74 -17.99
N HIS A 293 -14.95 -9.41 -18.74
CA HIS A 293 -15.74 -8.20 -18.52
C HIS A 293 -16.55 -8.16 -17.21
N ASN A 294 -16.69 -9.28 -16.51
CA ASN A 294 -17.29 -9.33 -15.18
C ASN A 294 -16.26 -9.25 -14.03
N ILE A 295 -14.97 -9.06 -14.35
CA ILE A 295 -13.90 -8.92 -13.38
C ILE A 295 -13.38 -7.48 -13.36
N TYR A 296 -13.23 -6.94 -12.16
CA TYR A 296 -12.72 -5.59 -11.89
C TYR A 296 -11.49 -5.66 -10.99
N GLY A 297 -10.62 -4.66 -11.07
CA GLY A 297 -9.43 -4.52 -10.24
C GLY A 297 -9.38 -3.19 -9.51
N VAL A 298 -9.15 -3.23 -8.20
CA VAL A 298 -9.01 -2.02 -7.36
C VAL A 298 -7.83 -2.17 -6.39
N GLY A 299 -7.10 -1.08 -6.17
CA GLY A 299 -6.02 -1.09 -5.18
C GLY A 299 -4.64 -1.43 -5.74
N VAL A 300 -3.76 -1.89 -4.85
CA VAL A 300 -2.35 -2.16 -5.17
C VAL A 300 -2.18 -3.28 -6.20
N CYS A 301 -3.15 -4.20 -6.30
CA CYS A 301 -3.12 -5.31 -7.25
C CYS A 301 -3.27 -4.87 -8.72
N VAL A 302 -3.60 -3.61 -9.00
CA VAL A 302 -3.81 -3.09 -10.36
C VAL A 302 -2.48 -2.75 -11.05
N ALA A 303 -2.37 -3.15 -12.32
CA ALA A 303 -1.25 -2.82 -13.18
C ALA A 303 -1.29 -1.33 -13.55
N ILE A 304 -0.25 -0.59 -13.16
CA ILE A 304 -0.05 0.81 -13.54
C ILE A 304 1.37 0.94 -14.07
N PRO A 305 1.55 1.43 -15.31
CA PRO A 305 2.87 1.56 -15.90
C PRO A 305 3.73 2.57 -15.10
N PRO A 306 5.06 2.35 -15.02
CA PRO A 306 6.00 3.34 -14.50
C PRO A 306 5.88 4.69 -15.22
N VAL A 307 6.13 5.78 -14.49
CA VAL A 307 6.07 7.15 -15.03
C VAL A 307 7.21 7.40 -16.02
N ALA A 308 8.41 6.91 -15.70
CA ALA A 308 9.61 7.03 -16.50
C ALA A 308 10.53 5.83 -16.23
N PRO A 309 11.42 5.46 -17.17
CA PRO A 309 12.48 4.52 -16.89
C PRO A 309 13.42 5.08 -15.81
N THR A 310 13.91 4.19 -14.96
CA THR A 310 14.87 4.49 -13.88
C THR A 310 15.99 3.45 -13.95
N PRO A 311 17.22 3.76 -13.49
CA PRO A 311 18.35 2.83 -13.58
C PRO A 311 18.07 1.47 -12.91
N LEU A 312 17.34 1.51 -11.79
CA LEU A 312 16.77 0.35 -11.14
C LEU A 312 15.24 0.38 -11.23
N PRO A 313 14.56 -0.78 -11.28
CA PRO A 313 13.10 -0.82 -11.28
C PRO A 313 12.50 -0.08 -10.08
N VAL A 314 11.68 0.93 -10.34
CA VAL A 314 10.92 1.68 -9.34
C VAL A 314 9.44 1.65 -9.70
N GLY A 315 8.61 1.08 -8.83
CA GLY A 315 7.17 0.95 -9.04
C GLY A 315 6.39 2.20 -8.65
N VAL A 316 5.20 2.36 -9.23
CA VAL A 316 4.27 3.47 -8.93
C VAL A 316 3.40 3.12 -7.71
N PRO A 317 3.31 3.99 -6.69
CA PRO A 317 2.47 3.76 -5.52
C PRO A 317 0.98 3.76 -5.87
N LYS A 318 0.15 3.04 -5.11
CA LYS A 318 -1.32 3.14 -5.18
C LYS A 318 -1.82 3.53 -3.81
N THR A 319 -2.11 4.82 -3.64
CA THR A 319 -2.38 5.43 -2.31
C THR A 319 -3.87 5.36 -1.95
N GLY A 320 -4.20 5.48 -0.66
CA GLY A 320 -5.58 5.27 -0.16
C GLY A 320 -6.66 6.04 -0.92
N TYR A 321 -6.43 7.33 -1.24
CA TYR A 321 -7.42 8.11 -2.00
C TYR A 321 -7.62 7.59 -3.43
N MET A 322 -6.53 7.24 -4.12
CA MET A 322 -6.59 6.59 -5.43
C MET A 322 -7.40 5.30 -5.39
N ILE A 323 -7.18 4.48 -4.35
CA ILE A 323 -7.89 3.22 -4.16
C ILE A 323 -9.38 3.46 -3.95
N GLU A 324 -9.76 4.42 -3.10
CA GLU A 324 -11.17 4.78 -2.92
C GLU A 324 -11.81 5.31 -4.21
N SER A 325 -11.09 6.08 -5.03
CA SER A 325 -11.58 6.49 -6.37
C SER A 325 -11.81 5.29 -7.30
N MET A 326 -10.89 4.31 -7.30
CA MET A 326 -11.04 3.08 -8.09
C MET A 326 -12.27 2.27 -7.63
N VAL A 327 -12.50 2.22 -6.32
CA VAL A 327 -13.68 1.56 -5.73
C VAL A 327 -14.95 2.25 -6.23
N THR A 328 -15.09 3.56 -6.04
CA THR A 328 -16.29 4.28 -6.44
C THR A 328 -16.58 4.14 -7.94
N ALA A 329 -15.55 4.17 -8.81
CA ALA A 329 -15.71 3.92 -10.23
C ALA A 329 -16.19 2.49 -10.53
N THR A 330 -15.59 1.49 -9.87
CA THR A 330 -15.96 0.07 -10.01
C THR A 330 -17.41 -0.17 -9.60
N VAL A 331 -17.82 0.35 -8.44
CA VAL A 331 -19.19 0.18 -7.92
C VAL A 331 -20.21 0.83 -8.85
N GLY A 332 -19.95 2.06 -9.31
CA GLY A 332 -20.83 2.74 -10.26
C GLY A 332 -20.95 1.98 -11.58
N ASN A 333 -19.85 1.44 -12.09
CA ASN A 333 -19.83 0.65 -13.32
C ASN A 333 -20.55 -0.71 -13.18
N ILE A 334 -20.41 -1.41 -12.07
CA ILE A 334 -21.17 -2.64 -11.79
C ILE A 334 -22.67 -2.32 -11.70
N LYS A 335 -23.04 -1.21 -11.05
CA LYS A 335 -24.44 -0.73 -10.98
C LYS A 335 -25.03 -0.47 -12.36
N LEU A 336 -24.28 0.19 -13.25
CA LEU A 336 -24.68 0.42 -14.64
C LEU A 336 -24.87 -0.90 -15.40
N GLN A 337 -23.94 -1.84 -15.28
CA GLN A 337 -24.03 -3.15 -15.93
C GLN A 337 -25.22 -3.97 -15.44
N LEU A 338 -25.51 -3.98 -14.14
CA LEU A 338 -26.70 -4.62 -13.57
C LEU A 338 -28.01 -4.01 -14.10
N ALA A 339 -27.98 -2.73 -14.49
CA ALA A 339 -29.11 -2.04 -15.11
C ALA A 339 -29.15 -2.18 -16.65
N GLY A 340 -28.22 -2.94 -17.25
CA GLY A 340 -28.10 -3.08 -18.71
C GLY A 340 -27.60 -1.83 -19.43
N GLN A 341 -26.88 -0.95 -18.72
CA GLN A 341 -26.35 0.32 -19.24
C GLN A 341 -24.85 0.22 -19.55
N GLU A 342 -24.38 1.10 -20.44
CA GLU A 342 -22.97 1.21 -20.77
C GLU A 342 -22.14 1.75 -19.59
N LEU A 343 -20.84 1.43 -19.59
CA LEU A 343 -19.90 1.94 -18.60
C LEU A 343 -19.67 3.44 -18.78
N ALA A 344 -19.65 4.18 -17.68
CA ALA A 344 -19.47 5.62 -17.71
C ALA A 344 -18.42 6.11 -16.70
N GLU A 345 -18.26 5.41 -15.57
CA GLU A 345 -17.50 5.93 -14.45
C GLU A 345 -16.01 5.70 -14.64
N LYS A 346 -15.22 6.74 -14.37
CA LYS A 346 -13.75 6.73 -14.50
C LYS A 346 -13.14 7.32 -13.23
N ALA A 347 -12.19 6.59 -12.64
CA ALA A 347 -11.52 7.03 -11.43
C ALA A 347 -10.59 8.22 -11.70
N THR A 348 -10.58 9.20 -10.80
CA THR A 348 -9.54 10.22 -10.75
C THR A 348 -8.38 9.69 -9.93
N TRP A 349 -7.25 9.45 -10.60
CA TRP A 349 -6.04 8.97 -9.94
C TRP A 349 -5.30 10.15 -9.30
N ASN A 350 -5.38 10.24 -7.98
CA ASN A 350 -4.68 11.24 -7.18
C ASN A 350 -3.83 10.55 -6.13
N ALA A 351 -2.66 11.11 -5.85
CA ALA A 351 -1.83 10.67 -4.73
C ALA A 351 -1.94 11.67 -3.58
N PHE A 352 -2.35 11.16 -2.41
CA PHE A 352 -2.29 11.89 -1.15
C PHE A 352 -1.60 11.00 -0.12
N CYS A 353 -0.62 11.54 0.58
CA CYS A 353 0.13 10.79 1.58
C CYS A 353 0.55 11.69 2.73
N LEU A 354 0.57 11.11 3.92
CA LEU A 354 1.05 11.71 5.15
C LEU A 354 2.12 10.78 5.72
N ALA A 355 3.38 11.19 5.63
CA ALA A 355 4.50 10.53 6.28
C ALA A 355 4.74 11.20 7.63
N ASP A 356 4.59 10.45 8.72
CA ASP A 356 4.82 10.95 10.07
C ASP A 356 6.24 10.65 10.55
N PHE A 357 6.92 11.64 11.07
CA PHE A 357 8.28 11.53 11.61
C PHE A 357 8.26 11.43 13.15
N GLY A 358 7.06 11.43 13.74
CA GLY A 358 6.78 11.21 15.16
C GLY A 358 6.66 12.48 16.00
N ASP A 359 7.29 13.57 15.56
CA ASP A 359 7.23 14.90 16.15
C ASP A 359 6.77 15.98 15.15
N ARG A 360 6.88 15.67 13.86
CA ARG A 360 6.48 16.42 12.66
C ARG A 360 6.22 15.41 11.54
N GLY A 361 5.85 15.86 10.35
CA GLY A 361 5.79 14.99 9.20
C GLY A 361 5.85 15.76 7.89
N VAL A 362 5.74 15.03 6.78
CA VAL A 362 5.58 15.55 5.43
C VAL A 362 4.26 15.06 4.86
N ALA A 363 3.49 15.99 4.31
CA ALA A 363 2.30 15.73 3.53
C ALA A 363 2.59 16.06 2.06
N PHE A 364 2.07 15.25 1.14
CA PHE A 364 2.11 15.59 -0.28
C PHE A 364 0.81 15.26 -0.99
N MET A 365 0.54 16.04 -2.04
CA MET A 365 -0.65 15.94 -2.88
C MET A 365 -0.24 16.09 -4.35
N ALA A 366 -0.61 15.09 -5.16
CA ALA A 366 -0.39 15.06 -6.60
C ALA A 366 -1.72 14.74 -7.32
N VAL A 367 -2.20 15.69 -8.12
CA VAL A 367 -3.49 15.62 -8.85
C VAL A 367 -3.29 16.06 -10.30
N PRO A 368 -3.46 15.17 -11.30
CA PRO A 368 -3.46 13.71 -11.16
C PRO A 368 -2.10 13.19 -10.63
N GLN A 369 -2.07 11.92 -10.26
CA GLN A 369 -0.89 11.26 -9.70
C GLN A 369 0.30 11.26 -10.69
N ILE A 370 0.04 10.91 -11.95
CA ILE A 370 1.05 10.85 -13.01
C ILE A 370 1.21 12.25 -13.62
N PRO A 371 2.44 12.80 -13.73
CA PRO A 371 2.71 14.08 -14.38
C PRO A 371 2.23 14.15 -15.85
N PRO A 372 1.95 15.35 -16.39
CA PRO A 372 1.94 16.67 -15.74
C PRO A 372 0.71 16.87 -14.83
N ARG A 373 0.87 17.65 -13.74
CA ARG A 373 -0.12 17.77 -12.65
C ARG A 373 -0.79 19.14 -12.58
N ASN A 374 -2.09 19.15 -12.27
CA ASN A 374 -2.84 20.37 -11.90
C ASN A 374 -2.52 20.82 -10.47
N THR A 375 -2.26 19.88 -9.56
CA THR A 375 -1.80 20.16 -8.20
C THR A 375 -0.55 19.35 -7.92
N ASN A 376 0.53 20.04 -7.59
CA ASN A 376 1.81 19.46 -7.17
C ASN A 376 2.24 20.18 -5.90
N TRP A 377 1.90 19.62 -4.74
CA TRP A 377 2.10 20.28 -3.45
C TRP A 377 2.74 19.34 -2.43
N SER A 378 3.64 19.90 -1.63
CA SER A 378 4.25 19.25 -0.47
C SER A 378 4.32 20.24 0.68
N GLY A 379 4.12 19.79 1.91
CA GLY A 379 4.25 20.61 3.11
C GLY A 379 4.79 19.79 4.27
N SER A 380 5.46 20.45 5.22
CA SER A 380 6.00 19.80 6.42
C SER A 380 5.59 20.53 7.69
N GLY A 381 5.62 19.83 8.82
CA GLY A 381 5.43 20.42 10.14
C GLY A 381 4.74 19.52 11.16
N LYS A 382 4.59 20.02 12.39
CA LYS A 382 3.95 19.31 13.51
C LYS A 382 2.48 18.97 13.26
N TRP A 383 1.81 19.75 12.42
CA TRP A 383 0.41 19.54 12.07
C TRP A 383 0.18 18.22 11.32
N VAL A 384 1.18 17.72 10.56
CA VAL A 384 1.08 16.46 9.81
C VAL A 384 0.92 15.26 10.76
N HIS A 385 1.68 15.24 11.85
CA HIS A 385 1.57 14.21 12.89
C HIS A 385 0.14 14.13 13.45
N TRP A 386 -0.41 15.28 13.86
CA TRP A 386 -1.78 15.36 14.37
C TRP A 386 -2.84 15.03 13.32
N ALA A 387 -2.64 15.46 12.06
CA ALA A 387 -3.51 15.13 10.95
C ALA A 387 -3.55 13.62 10.70
N LYS A 388 -2.40 12.93 10.75
CA LYS A 388 -2.32 11.47 10.59
C LYS A 388 -3.05 10.73 11.72
N ILE A 389 -2.86 11.14 12.98
CA ILE A 389 -3.61 10.58 14.13
C ILE A 389 -5.12 10.80 13.97
N GLY A 390 -5.53 12.01 13.57
CA GLY A 390 -6.92 12.35 13.33
C GLY A 390 -7.53 11.48 12.22
N PHE A 391 -6.80 11.30 11.12
CA PHE A 391 -7.20 10.48 9.98
C PHE A 391 -7.31 8.99 10.34
N GLU A 392 -6.38 8.42 11.11
CA GLU A 392 -6.45 7.03 11.61
C GLU A 392 -7.77 6.78 12.35
N LYS A 393 -8.06 7.62 13.36
CA LYS A 393 -9.29 7.50 14.16
C LYS A 393 -10.54 7.70 13.33
N TYR A 394 -10.49 8.66 12.41
CA TYR A 394 -11.57 8.95 11.48
C TYR A 394 -11.86 7.75 10.57
N TYR A 395 -10.83 7.20 9.94
CA TYR A 395 -10.92 6.10 8.99
C TYR A 395 -11.47 4.84 9.65
N LEU A 396 -10.91 4.44 10.79
CA LEU A 396 -11.40 3.28 11.55
C LEU A 396 -12.85 3.47 12.00
N ARG A 397 -13.24 4.68 12.41
CA ARG A 397 -14.63 4.97 12.78
C ARG A 397 -15.57 4.87 11.58
N LYS A 398 -15.21 5.41 10.42
CA LYS A 398 -16.07 5.33 9.22
C LYS A 398 -16.23 3.88 8.74
N MET A 399 -15.15 3.09 8.76
CA MET A 399 -15.19 1.66 8.43
C MET A 399 -16.04 0.84 9.41
N ARG A 400 -15.94 1.07 10.73
CA ARG A 400 -16.85 0.44 11.72
C ARG A 400 -18.33 0.75 11.45
N GLN A 401 -18.62 1.94 10.94
CA GLN A 401 -19.96 2.39 10.62
C GLN A 401 -20.44 1.92 9.24
N GLY A 402 -19.62 1.20 8.46
CA GLY A 402 -19.96 0.80 7.10
C GLY A 402 -20.05 1.96 6.11
N LYS A 403 -19.42 3.11 6.40
CA LYS A 403 -19.49 4.31 5.57
C LYS A 403 -18.15 4.61 4.94
N VAL A 404 -18.08 4.57 3.61
CA VAL A 404 -16.83 4.81 2.88
C VAL A 404 -16.62 6.28 2.56
N GLU A 405 -17.64 7.02 2.13
CA GLU A 405 -17.54 8.48 1.92
C GLU A 405 -18.71 9.19 2.61
N PRO A 406 -18.57 9.59 3.88
CA PRO A 406 -19.57 10.42 4.54
C PRO A 406 -19.75 11.75 3.79
N PHE A 407 -20.98 12.28 3.81
CA PHE A 407 -21.35 13.51 3.08
C PHE A 407 -20.40 14.69 3.31
N PHE A 408 -19.94 14.92 4.55
CA PHE A 408 -19.04 16.03 4.86
C PHE A 408 -17.64 15.86 4.24
N GLU A 409 -17.14 14.61 4.12
CA GLU A 409 -15.85 14.32 3.48
C GLU A 409 -15.94 14.64 2.00
N LYS A 410 -16.99 14.14 1.33
CA LYS A 410 -17.29 14.45 -0.08
C LYS A 410 -17.39 15.95 -0.32
N PHE A 411 -18.10 16.66 0.54
CA PHE A 411 -18.29 18.10 0.44
C PHE A 411 -16.97 18.86 0.63
N ALA A 412 -16.17 18.51 1.64
CA ALA A 412 -14.87 19.14 1.89
C ALA A 412 -13.88 18.91 0.74
N LEU A 413 -13.78 17.68 0.22
CA LEU A 413 -12.94 17.34 -0.91
C LEU A 413 -13.33 18.13 -2.17
N ARG A 414 -14.65 18.25 -2.42
CA ARG A 414 -15.17 19.04 -3.55
C ARG A 414 -14.82 20.51 -3.44
N LEU A 415 -14.86 21.10 -2.25
CA LEU A 415 -14.40 22.48 -2.00
C LEU A 415 -12.90 22.65 -2.25
N MET A 416 -12.09 21.60 -2.02
CA MET A 416 -10.66 21.57 -2.33
C MET A 416 -10.36 21.23 -3.80
N GLY A 417 -11.38 21.10 -4.66
CA GLY A 417 -11.21 20.76 -6.07
C GLY A 417 -10.84 19.29 -6.33
N VAL A 418 -10.96 18.42 -5.34
CA VAL A 418 -10.65 16.99 -5.44
C VAL A 418 -11.96 16.20 -5.60
N GLN A 419 -12.07 15.42 -6.68
CA GLN A 419 -13.21 14.55 -6.95
C GLN A 419 -12.73 13.12 -7.20
N LYS A 420 -13.46 12.12 -6.69
CA LYS A 420 -13.15 10.70 -6.88
C LYS A 420 -13.33 10.23 -8.33
N LEU A 421 -14.31 10.80 -9.02
CA LEU A 421 -14.65 10.47 -10.40
C LEU A 421 -14.28 11.63 -11.31
N LYS A 422 -13.90 11.33 -12.56
CA LYS A 422 -13.70 12.36 -13.59
C LYS A 422 -15.06 12.91 -14.00
N SER A 423 -15.22 14.25 -14.01
CA SER A 423 -16.42 14.85 -14.59
C SER A 423 -16.58 14.43 -16.05
N SER A 424 -17.75 13.92 -16.41
CA SER A 424 -18.18 13.86 -17.81
C SER A 424 -18.20 15.29 -18.34
N LYS A 425 -17.40 15.57 -19.38
CA LYS A 425 -17.52 16.84 -20.11
C LYS A 425 -18.80 16.89 -20.90
#